data_AF-A0A949JCL7-F1
#
_entry.id   AF-A0A949JCL7-F1
#
_cell.length_a   1.000
_cell.length_b   1.000
_cell.length_c   1.000
_cell.angle_alpha   90.00
_cell.angle_beta   90.00
_cell.angle_gamma   90.00
#
_symmetry.space_group_name_H-M   'P 1'
#
loop_
_entity.id
_entity.type
_entity.pdbx_description
1 polymer ?
#
loop_
_entity_poly.entity_id
_entity_poly.type
_entity_poly.pdbx_seq_one_letter_code
_entity_poly.pdbx_strand_id
1 'polypeptide(L)'
;MRNEPTSSQVFKDYIVRGDCGLLVSRRYPEHFFSRYNLEDVEAVWLSTAEGDDTWIDPCNLSKLHHVICDFIKKTPPSIILFEGFEYLMVRNSFLGALKFIQSLMDEIVLSRSKLLLSINPEAFDRKELALIRRELIEIE
;
A
#
# COMPACT_ATOMS: atom_id res chain seq x y z
N MET A 1 21.06 -9.81 -16.69
CA MET A 1 19.63 -9.81 -16.35
C MET A 1 19.38 -8.49 -15.62
N ARG A 2 18.61 -7.58 -16.21
CA ARG A 2 18.16 -6.38 -15.48
C ARG A 2 17.19 -6.91 -14.45
N ASN A 3 17.51 -6.81 -13.16
CA ASN A 3 16.49 -7.00 -12.14
C ASN A 3 15.50 -5.86 -12.32
N GLU A 4 14.25 -6.21 -12.60
CA GLU A 4 13.17 -5.25 -12.73
C GLU A 4 12.93 -4.52 -11.39
N PRO A 5 12.44 -3.27 -11.43
CA PRO A 5 12.30 -2.47 -10.24
C PRO A 5 11.13 -2.96 -9.39
N THR A 6 11.43 -3.43 -8.18
CA THR A 6 10.43 -3.77 -7.15
C THR A 6 9.49 -2.59 -6.88
N SER A 7 8.27 -2.86 -6.40
CA SER A 7 7.32 -1.80 -6.00
C SER A 7 7.93 -0.78 -5.03
N SER A 8 8.78 -1.22 -4.11
CA SER A 8 9.52 -0.37 -3.18
C SER A 8 10.52 0.57 -3.90
N GLN A 9 11.20 0.10 -4.96
CA GLN A 9 12.09 0.94 -5.78
C GLN A 9 11.30 1.95 -6.61
N VAL A 10 10.19 1.53 -7.21
CA VAL A 10 9.29 2.44 -7.94
C VAL A 10 8.80 3.54 -6.99
N PHE A 11 8.28 3.18 -5.81
CA PHE A 11 7.85 4.14 -4.81
C PHE A 11 8.95 5.14 -4.45
N LYS A 12 10.16 4.65 -4.14
CA LYS A 12 11.33 5.49 -3.85
C LYS A 12 11.59 6.50 -4.98
N ASP A 13 11.54 6.06 -6.24
CA ASP A 13 11.83 6.93 -7.38
C ASP A 13 10.82 8.08 -7.51
N TYR A 14 9.55 7.86 -7.13
CA TYR A 14 8.55 8.95 -7.05
C TYR A 14 8.88 9.92 -5.91
N ILE A 15 9.20 9.41 -4.71
CA ILE A 15 9.57 10.27 -3.58
C ILE A 15 10.78 11.15 -3.92
N VAL A 16 11.83 10.58 -4.52
CA VAL A 16 13.05 11.31 -4.90
C VAL A 16 12.78 12.39 -5.96
N ARG A 17 11.72 12.26 -6.76
CA ARG A 17 11.28 13.28 -7.72
C ARG A 17 10.47 14.41 -7.08
N GLY A 18 10.13 14.28 -5.79
CA GLY A 18 9.34 15.24 -5.03
C GLY A 18 7.84 14.95 -5.03
N ASP A 19 7.41 13.77 -5.48
CA ASP A 19 6.00 13.36 -5.36
C ASP A 19 5.64 13.05 -3.90
N CYS A 20 4.43 13.42 -3.48
CA CYS A 20 3.91 13.05 -2.17
C CYS A 20 3.59 11.55 -2.15
N GLY A 21 4.07 10.83 -1.14
CA GLY A 21 3.73 9.41 -1.01
C GLY A 21 3.47 8.92 0.40
N LEU A 22 2.69 7.83 0.45
CA LEU A 22 2.26 7.16 1.66
C LEU A 22 2.70 5.70 1.61
N LEU A 23 3.44 5.29 2.64
CA LEU A 23 3.79 3.89 2.86
C LEU A 23 2.79 3.25 3.83
N VAL A 24 2.04 2.24 3.38
CA VAL A 24 1.29 1.35 4.25
C VAL A 24 2.08 0.06 4.40
N SER A 25 2.55 -0.27 5.60
CA SER A 25 3.38 -1.46 5.80
C SER A 25 3.04 -2.25 7.06
N ARG A 26 3.16 -3.58 6.97
CA ARG A 26 3.20 -4.49 8.14
C ARG A 26 4.51 -4.37 8.91
N ARG A 27 5.60 -4.04 8.23
CA ARG A 27 6.92 -3.83 8.86
C ARG A 27 6.94 -2.42 9.44
N TYR A 28 7.71 -2.24 10.51
CA TYR A 28 7.88 -0.90 11.10
C TYR A 28 8.48 0.06 10.04
N PRO A 29 7.82 1.20 9.72
CA PRO A 29 8.17 2.06 8.59
C PRO A 29 9.62 2.54 8.57
N GLU A 30 10.22 2.77 9.74
CA GLU A 30 11.62 3.23 9.84
C GLU A 30 12.63 2.29 9.17
N HIS A 31 12.33 1.00 9.11
CA HIS A 31 13.18 0.06 8.37
C HIS A 31 13.16 0.30 6.86
N PHE A 32 12.02 0.77 6.31
CA PHE A 32 11.90 1.12 4.91
C PHE A 32 12.65 2.43 4.63
N PHE A 33 12.40 3.46 5.44
CA PHE A 33 13.01 4.78 5.28
C PHE A 33 14.53 4.73 5.40
N SER A 34 15.05 4.05 6.42
CA SER A 34 16.49 3.82 6.59
C SER A 34 17.10 3.06 5.40
N ARG A 35 16.42 2.03 4.90
CA ARG A 35 16.91 1.24 3.76
C ARG A 35 17.03 2.05 2.48
N TYR A 36 16.10 2.97 2.24
CA TYR A 36 16.03 3.75 1.01
C TYR A 36 16.56 5.17 1.14
N ASN A 37 17.01 5.56 2.33
CA ASN A 37 17.46 6.91 2.69
C ASN A 37 16.41 7.98 2.32
N LEU A 38 15.17 7.72 2.73
CA LEU A 38 14.03 8.62 2.54
C LEU A 38 13.75 9.37 3.83
N GLU A 39 13.41 10.65 3.69
CA GLU A 39 13.03 11.55 4.77
C GLU A 39 11.65 12.15 4.44
N ASP A 40 10.90 12.56 5.46
CA ASP A 40 9.61 13.26 5.33
C ASP A 40 8.53 12.52 4.50
N VAL A 41 8.49 11.18 4.58
CA VAL A 41 7.45 10.36 3.94
C VAL A 41 6.42 9.93 4.96
N GLU A 42 5.13 10.11 4.65
CA GLU A 42 4.05 9.65 5.52
C GLU A 42 3.96 8.11 5.53
N ALA A 43 3.59 7.54 6.67
CA ALA A 43 3.38 6.11 6.79
C ALA A 43 2.19 5.72 7.68
N VAL A 44 1.64 4.55 7.36
CA VAL A 44 0.73 3.78 8.19
C VAL A 44 1.38 2.45 8.54
N TRP A 45 1.43 2.15 9.83
CA TRP A 45 1.94 0.89 10.34
C TRP A 45 0.81 -0.05 10.74
N LEU A 46 0.70 -1.19 10.04
CA LEU A 46 -0.31 -2.23 10.30
C LEU A 46 0.13 -3.18 11.41
N SER A 47 -0.37 -2.99 12.62
CA SER A 47 -0.04 -3.84 13.78
C SER A 47 -1.26 -4.14 14.66
N THR A 48 -1.19 -5.13 15.53
CA THR A 48 -2.19 -5.38 16.60
C THR A 48 -1.78 -4.81 17.94
N ALA A 49 -0.48 -4.59 18.14
CA ALA A 49 0.02 -3.90 19.31
C ALA A 49 -0.13 -2.41 19.05
N GLU A 50 -0.83 -1.72 19.95
CA GLU A 50 -0.85 -0.26 19.97
C GLU A 50 0.59 0.26 19.91
N GLY A 51 0.79 1.31 19.13
CA GLY A 51 2.09 1.94 18.90
C GLY A 51 1.92 3.45 18.78
N ASP A 52 2.90 4.07 18.12
CA ASP A 52 2.89 5.51 17.84
C ASP A 52 1.69 5.92 16.97
N ASP A 53 1.52 7.22 16.74
CA ASP A 53 0.34 7.79 16.06
C ASP A 53 0.09 7.29 14.62
N THR A 54 1.08 6.66 13.99
CA THR A 54 1.00 6.07 12.65
C THR A 54 0.37 4.67 12.63
N TRP A 55 0.06 4.12 13.80
CA TRP A 55 -0.44 2.76 13.95
C TRP A 55 -1.94 2.61 13.61
N ILE A 56 -2.27 1.54 12.89
CA ILE A 56 -3.65 1.13 12.61
C ILE A 56 -3.80 -0.39 12.75
N ASP A 57 -4.81 -0.84 13.51
CA ASP A 57 -5.21 -2.25 13.51
C ASP A 57 -5.70 -2.64 12.11
N PRO A 58 -5.13 -3.66 11.44
CA PRO A 58 -5.58 -4.12 10.13
C PRO A 58 -7.03 -4.62 10.12
N CYS A 59 -7.66 -4.93 11.27
CA CYS A 59 -9.10 -5.22 11.34
C CYS A 59 -9.96 -3.96 11.26
N ASN A 60 -9.38 -2.78 11.51
CA ASN A 60 -10.07 -1.50 11.38
C ASN A 60 -9.94 -0.95 9.96
N LEU A 61 -10.55 -1.65 9.00
CA LEU A 61 -10.54 -1.28 7.57
C LEU A 61 -11.11 0.12 7.34
N SER A 62 -12.10 0.55 8.12
CA SER A 62 -12.69 1.88 8.00
C SER A 62 -11.70 2.99 8.36
N LYS A 63 -10.95 2.86 9.46
CA LYS A 63 -9.89 3.83 9.82
C LYS A 63 -8.79 3.83 8.77
N LEU A 64 -8.33 2.65 8.34
CA LEU A 64 -7.29 2.54 7.32
C LEU A 64 -7.72 3.21 6.00
N HIS A 65 -8.94 2.96 5.56
CA HIS A 65 -9.51 3.56 4.35
C HIS A 65 -9.58 5.08 4.47
N HIS A 66 -10.08 5.57 5.61
CA HIS A 66 -10.20 7.01 5.85
C HIS A 66 -8.84 7.71 5.77
N VAL A 67 -7.81 7.16 6.43
CA VAL A 67 -6.46 7.73 6.44
C VAL A 67 -5.86 7.77 5.02
N ILE A 68 -5.96 6.67 4.27
CA ILE A 68 -5.42 6.63 2.89
C ILE A 68 -6.16 7.62 1.98
N CYS A 69 -7.50 7.68 2.04
CA CYS A 69 -8.27 8.61 1.23
C CYS A 69 -8.05 10.07 1.63
N ASP A 70 -7.90 10.37 2.93
CA ASP A 70 -7.61 11.71 3.41
C ASP A 70 -6.24 12.20 2.91
N PHE A 71 -5.23 11.32 2.96
CA PHE A 71 -3.92 11.58 2.35
C PHE A 71 -4.05 11.89 0.85
N ILE A 72 -4.70 11.02 0.07
CA ILE A 72 -4.90 11.20 -1.37
C ILE A 72 -5.55 12.55 -1.69
N LYS A 73 -6.55 12.97 -0.90
CA LYS A 73 -7.27 14.23 -1.08
C LYS A 73 -6.44 15.46 -0.75
N LYS A 74 -5.54 15.36 0.23
CA LYS A 74 -4.66 16.46 0.64
C LYS A 74 -3.49 16.64 -0.32
N THR A 75 -3.04 15.57 -0.97
CA THR A 75 -1.84 15.59 -1.81
C THR A 75 -2.05 15.04 -3.23
N PRO A 76 -3.04 15.47 -4.03
CA PRO A 76 -3.24 14.95 -5.37
C PRO A 76 -2.30 15.61 -6.40
N PRO A 77 -1.61 14.86 -7.29
CA PRO A 77 -1.54 13.40 -7.33
C PRO A 77 -0.55 12.86 -6.28
N SER A 78 -0.84 11.68 -5.74
CA SER A 78 0.03 10.99 -4.78
C SER A 78 0.39 9.57 -5.22
N ILE A 79 1.39 8.98 -4.56
CA ILE A 79 1.73 7.57 -4.71
C ILE A 79 1.58 6.82 -3.39
N ILE A 80 0.91 5.68 -3.42
CA ILE A 80 0.66 4.84 -2.25
C ILE A 80 1.37 3.52 -2.49
N LEU A 81 2.26 3.14 -1.58
CA LEU A 81 2.84 1.81 -1.54
C LEU A 81 2.16 1.00 -0.44
N PHE A 82 1.57 -0.13 -0.80
CA PHE A 82 0.87 -1.00 0.12
C PHE A 82 1.61 -2.34 0.27
N GLU A 83 2.36 -2.49 1.36
CA GLU A 83 3.12 -3.68 1.76
C GLU A 83 2.46 -4.39 2.95
N GLY A 84 1.48 -5.24 2.68
CA GLY A 84 0.81 -5.99 3.75
C GLY A 84 -0.54 -6.56 3.37
N PHE A 85 -0.78 -6.81 2.09
CA PHE A 85 -2.05 -7.34 1.62
C PHE A 85 -2.31 -8.72 2.24
N GLU A 86 -1.31 -9.59 2.31
CA GLU A 86 -1.37 -10.91 2.95
C GLU A 86 -1.75 -10.79 4.41
N TYR A 87 -1.20 -9.79 5.09
CA TYR A 87 -1.54 -9.55 6.47
C TYR A 87 -2.99 -9.10 6.64
N LEU A 88 -3.48 -8.22 5.75
CA LEU A 88 -4.89 -7.85 5.67
C LEU A 88 -5.79 -9.07 5.44
N MET A 89 -5.41 -9.98 4.53
CA MET A 89 -6.16 -11.20 4.23
C MET A 89 -6.27 -12.13 5.44
N VAL A 90 -5.16 -12.37 6.13
CA VAL A 90 -5.13 -13.20 7.35
C VAL A 90 -6.08 -12.64 8.42
N ARG A 91 -6.26 -11.32 8.45
CA ARG A 91 -7.09 -10.62 9.45
C ARG A 91 -8.54 -10.40 9.03
N ASN A 92 -8.84 -10.36 7.73
CA ASN A 92 -10.15 -9.94 7.20
C ASN A 92 -10.73 -10.84 6.10
N SER A 93 -10.11 -11.98 5.80
CA SER A 93 -10.31 -12.81 4.59
C SER A 93 -9.78 -12.18 3.29
N PHE A 94 -9.50 -13.02 2.29
CA PHE A 94 -9.13 -12.56 0.94
C PHE A 94 -10.15 -11.58 0.36
N LEU A 95 -11.44 -11.94 0.40
CA LEU A 95 -12.49 -11.11 -0.20
C LEU A 95 -12.67 -9.78 0.52
N GLY A 96 -12.47 -9.75 1.85
CA GLY A 96 -12.48 -8.53 2.64
C GLY A 96 -11.33 -7.59 2.24
N ALA A 97 -10.12 -8.12 2.13
CA ALA A 97 -8.94 -7.38 1.68
C ALA A 97 -9.08 -6.88 0.23
N LEU A 98 -9.60 -7.71 -0.68
CA LEU A 98 -9.82 -7.33 -2.08
C LEU A 98 -10.83 -6.19 -2.20
N LYS A 99 -11.98 -6.28 -1.50
CA LYS A 99 -12.98 -5.21 -1.48
C LYS A 99 -12.43 -3.91 -0.93
N PHE A 100 -11.55 -3.99 0.06
CA PHE A 100 -10.87 -2.82 0.60
C PHE A 100 -9.96 -2.15 -0.45
N ILE A 101 -9.17 -2.92 -1.21
CA ILE A 101 -8.38 -2.35 -2.31
C ILE A 101 -9.28 -1.74 -3.39
N GLN A 102 -10.34 -2.44 -3.79
CA GLN A 102 -11.32 -1.95 -4.76
C GLN A 102 -11.94 -0.61 -4.32
N SER A 103 -12.26 -0.43 -3.04
CA SER A 103 -12.83 0.83 -2.57
C SER A 103 -11.83 1.99 -2.58
N LEU A 104 -10.52 1.72 -2.49
CA LEU A 104 -9.49 2.75 -2.67
C LEU A 104 -9.35 3.16 -4.14
N MET A 105 -9.61 2.24 -5.08
CA MET A 105 -9.39 2.48 -6.51
C MET A 105 -10.21 3.66 -7.04
N ASP A 106 -11.44 3.86 -6.56
CA ASP A 106 -12.28 4.99 -6.93
C ASP A 106 -11.56 6.33 -6.66
N GLU A 107 -11.01 6.49 -5.46
CA GLU A 107 -10.29 7.71 -5.06
C GLU A 107 -8.95 7.85 -5.81
N ILE A 108 -8.24 6.74 -6.04
CA ILE A 108 -6.99 6.72 -6.79
C ILE A 108 -7.20 7.22 -8.23
N VAL A 109 -8.24 6.71 -8.90
CA VAL A 109 -8.57 7.08 -10.29
C VAL A 109 -9.00 8.54 -10.37
N LEU A 110 -9.90 8.99 -9.48
CA LEU A 110 -10.40 10.37 -9.48
C LEU A 110 -9.30 11.41 -9.22
N SER A 111 -8.35 11.09 -8.34
CA SER A 111 -7.23 11.97 -7.98
C SER A 111 -6.02 11.87 -8.91
N ARG A 112 -6.04 10.95 -9.89
CA ARG A 112 -4.88 10.59 -10.73
C ARG A 112 -3.66 10.14 -9.91
N SER A 113 -3.90 9.63 -8.71
CA SER A 113 -2.90 9.04 -7.84
C SER A 113 -2.54 7.64 -8.32
N LYS A 114 -1.56 6.99 -7.66
CA LYS A 114 -1.12 5.64 -7.99
C LYS A 114 -1.11 4.77 -6.76
N LEU A 115 -1.53 3.51 -6.91
CA LEU A 115 -1.38 2.47 -5.90
C LEU A 115 -0.41 1.41 -6.41
N LEU A 116 0.64 1.18 -5.64
CA LEU A 116 1.56 0.06 -5.79
C LEU A 116 1.21 -0.96 -4.72
N LEU A 117 0.55 -2.05 -5.12
CA LEU A 117 0.28 -3.16 -4.22
C LEU A 117 1.45 -4.15 -4.29
N SER A 118 2.16 -4.35 -3.18
CA SER A 118 3.19 -5.38 -3.08
C SER A 118 2.55 -6.66 -2.53
N ILE A 119 2.65 -7.74 -3.29
CA ILE A 119 2.18 -9.08 -2.91
C ILE A 119 3.23 -10.13 -3.23
N ASN A 120 3.22 -11.25 -2.50
CA ASN A 120 3.86 -12.50 -2.86
C ASN A 120 2.86 -13.39 -3.60
N PRO A 121 2.98 -13.59 -4.94
CA PRO A 121 2.02 -14.38 -5.70
C PRO A 121 1.85 -15.82 -5.21
N GLU A 122 2.85 -16.39 -4.54
CA GLU A 122 2.79 -17.75 -3.98
C GLU A 122 1.82 -17.87 -2.80
N ALA A 123 1.42 -16.76 -2.19
CA ALA A 123 0.46 -16.73 -1.09
C ALA A 123 -1.01 -16.84 -1.53
N PHE A 124 -1.27 -16.97 -2.84
CA PHE A 124 -2.60 -16.89 -3.43
C PHE A 124 -2.87 -18.08 -4.34
N ASP A 125 -4.12 -18.51 -4.37
CA ASP A 125 -4.54 -19.46 -5.40
C ASP A 125 -4.70 -18.77 -6.78
N ARG A 126 -4.84 -19.58 -7.83
CA ARG A 126 -4.97 -19.07 -9.20
C ARG A 126 -6.19 -18.17 -9.40
N LYS A 127 -7.30 -18.41 -8.69
CA LYS A 127 -8.52 -17.61 -8.78
C LYS A 127 -8.35 -16.28 -8.05
N GLU A 128 -7.72 -16.29 -6.88
CA GLU A 128 -7.40 -15.10 -6.09
C GLU A 128 -6.47 -14.16 -6.87
N LEU A 129 -5.39 -14.68 -7.46
CA LEU A 129 -4.52 -13.88 -8.33
C LEU A 129 -5.25 -13.31 -9.54
N ALA A 130 -6.14 -14.09 -10.16
CA ALA A 130 -6.92 -13.61 -11.30
C ALA A 130 -7.88 -12.48 -10.92
N LEU A 131 -8.40 -12.47 -9.69
CA LEU A 131 -9.22 -11.39 -9.17
C LEU A 131 -8.39 -10.13 -8.90
N ILE A 132 -7.21 -10.26 -8.27
CA ILE A 132 -6.31 -9.13 -8.05
C ILE A 132 -5.89 -8.47 -9.37
N ARG A 133 -5.47 -9.28 -10.36
CA ARG A 133 -5.04 -8.82 -11.69
C ARG A 133 -6.15 -8.17 -12.53
N ARG A 134 -7.42 -8.30 -12.15
CA ARG A 134 -8.51 -7.56 -12.81
C ARG A 134 -8.59 -6.11 -12.36
N GLU A 135 -8.15 -5.83 -11.13
CA GLU A 135 -8.18 -4.49 -10.54
C GLU A 135 -6.86 -3.75 -10.74
N LEU A 136 -5.76 -4.48 -10.86
CA LEU A 136 -4.40 -3.95 -10.86
C LEU A 136 -3.62 -4.40 -12.09
N ILE A 137 -2.68 -3.56 -12.50
CA ILE A 137 -1.72 -3.87 -13.56
C ILE A 137 -0.46 -4.41 -12.88
N GLU A 138 -0.05 -5.62 -13.27
CA GLU A 138 1.21 -6.20 -12.84
C GLU A 138 2.37 -5.42 -13.46
N ILE A 139 3.33 -5.05 -12.62
CA ILE A 139 4.60 -4.45 -13.05
C ILE A 139 5.62 -5.59 -12.84
N GLU A 140 6.15 -6.12 -13.94
CA GLU A 140 7.25 -7.08 -13.93
C GLU A 140 8.54 -6.38 -13.48
#